data_AF-A0A1V4RVK6-F1
#
_entry.id   AF-A0A1V4RVK6-F1
#
_cell.length_a   1.000
_cell.length_b   1.000
_cell.length_c   1.000
_cell.angle_alpha   90.00
_cell.angle_beta   90.00
_cell.angle_gamma   90.00
#
_symmetry.space_group_name_H-M   'P 1'
#
loop_
_entity.id
_entity.type
_entity.pdbx_description
1 polymer ?
#
loop_
_entity_poly.entity_id
_entity_poly.type
_entity_poly.pdbx_seq_one_letter_code
_entity_poly.pdbx_strand_id
1 'polypeptide(L)'
;MKPYSIVVIFLYFTLLLIGFSSVAAVNNADKDPEEKTMDALFLPVGTMTLYTPPHIKRQRSPVIFPHSDHFIYTCNTCHHEWDMMSPVKGCSTSGCHDQKRPNSKTTLPESAKPWPPGKPYFNHAFHETCIGCHRAMIAEKKAYEKKWFSFKKNPAPGPTGPDRCIQCHPKN
;
A
#
# COMPACT_ATOMS: atom_id res chain seq x y z
N MET A 1 19.77 20.69 -79.67
CA MET A 1 19.31 20.38 -78.30
C MET A 1 19.73 18.96 -78.00
N LYS A 2 20.54 18.72 -76.94
CA LYS A 2 21.11 17.39 -76.67
C LYS A 2 20.02 16.45 -76.11
N PRO A 3 19.95 15.18 -76.56
CA PRO A 3 18.86 14.26 -76.20
C PRO A 3 18.80 13.97 -74.68
N TYR A 4 19.91 14.19 -73.98
CA TYR A 4 20.03 13.99 -72.54
C TYR A 4 19.23 14.98 -71.68
N SER A 5 18.89 16.17 -72.19
CA SER A 5 18.13 17.16 -71.41
C SER A 5 16.63 16.88 -71.37
N ILE A 6 16.08 16.18 -72.36
CA ILE A 6 14.65 15.80 -72.40
C ILE A 6 14.40 14.57 -71.50
N VAL A 7 15.34 13.61 -71.49
CA VAL A 7 15.25 12.40 -70.66
C VAL A 7 15.30 12.71 -69.16
N VAL A 8 16.12 13.69 -68.75
CA VAL A 8 16.24 14.12 -67.34
C VAL A 8 14.97 14.85 -66.86
N ILE A 9 14.32 15.64 -67.72
CA ILE A 9 13.06 16.33 -67.39
C ILE A 9 11.91 15.33 -67.27
N PHE A 10 11.82 14.33 -68.16
CA PHE A 10 10.81 13.27 -68.06
C PHE A 10 10.98 12.41 -66.80
N LEU A 11 12.21 12.06 -66.42
CA LEU A 11 12.47 11.30 -65.18
C LEU A 11 12.06 12.07 -63.92
N TYR A 12 12.30 13.39 -63.88
CA TYR A 12 11.90 14.23 -62.75
C TYR A 12 10.39 14.42 -62.67
N PHE A 13 9.69 14.52 -63.82
CA PHE A 13 8.24 14.63 -63.87
C PHE A 13 7.53 13.32 -63.47
N THR A 14 8.11 12.15 -63.79
CA THR A 14 7.59 10.85 -63.33
C THR A 14 7.81 10.62 -61.83
N LEU A 15 8.90 11.12 -61.25
CA LEU A 15 9.17 11.02 -59.81
C LEU A 15 8.26 11.92 -58.96
N LEU A 16 7.81 13.07 -59.51
CA LEU A 16 6.87 13.97 -58.84
C LEU A 16 5.41 13.48 -58.86
N LEU A 17 5.00 12.69 -59.86
CA LEU A 17 3.63 12.16 -59.97
C LEU A 17 3.39 10.89 -59.12
N ILE A 18 4.44 10.14 -58.75
CA ILE A 18 4.32 8.97 -57.87
C ILE A 18 4.30 9.39 -56.39
N GLY A 19 4.76 10.61 -56.06
CA GLY A 19 4.79 11.16 -54.70
C GLY A 19 3.47 11.78 -54.21
N PHE A 20 2.42 11.86 -55.04
CA PHE A 20 1.18 12.59 -54.70
C PHE A 20 -0.11 11.76 -54.80
N SER A 21 -0.02 10.43 -54.91
CA SER A 21 -1.21 9.58 -55.11
C SER A 21 -1.23 8.37 -54.18
N SER A 22 -1.27 8.58 -52.86
CA SER A 22 -1.96 7.69 -51.90
C SER A 22 -2.02 8.28 -50.48
N VAL A 23 -2.47 9.52 -50.33
CA VAL A 23 -3.11 9.98 -49.09
C VAL A 23 -4.63 9.94 -49.30
N ALA A 24 -5.18 8.72 -49.35
CA ALA A 24 -6.63 8.50 -49.31
C ALA A 24 -6.94 7.00 -49.15
N ALA A 25 -6.68 6.44 -47.96
CA ALA A 25 -7.42 5.28 -47.41
C ALA A 25 -6.80 4.81 -46.08
N VAL A 26 -6.97 5.58 -45.01
CA VAL A 26 -6.92 5.03 -43.63
C VAL A 26 -8.08 5.60 -42.83
N ASN A 27 -9.31 5.37 -43.32
CA ASN A 27 -10.49 5.38 -42.47
C ASN A 27 -10.77 3.93 -42.05
N ASN A 28 -9.84 3.35 -41.31
CA ASN A 28 -10.21 2.31 -40.36
C ASN A 28 -10.35 3.03 -39.04
N ALA A 29 -11.58 3.02 -38.53
CA ALA A 29 -11.86 3.46 -37.18
C ALA A 29 -10.88 2.76 -36.23
N ASP A 30 -9.90 3.52 -35.74
CA ASP A 30 -9.29 3.29 -34.45
C ASP A 30 -10.46 3.35 -33.47
N LYS A 31 -11.11 2.21 -33.27
CA LYS A 31 -11.62 1.89 -31.95
C LYS A 31 -10.35 1.77 -31.13
N ASP A 32 -9.93 2.90 -30.56
CA ASP A 32 -9.03 2.91 -29.43
C ASP A 32 -9.49 1.75 -28.54
N PRO A 33 -8.66 0.71 -28.32
CA PRO A 33 -8.99 -0.25 -27.29
C PRO A 33 -9.02 0.59 -26.03
N GLU A 34 -10.23 0.83 -25.52
CA GLU A 34 -10.54 1.52 -24.27
C GLU A 34 -9.33 1.35 -23.35
N GLU A 35 -8.45 2.36 -23.32
CA GLU A 35 -7.34 2.39 -22.39
C GLU A 35 -8.07 2.48 -21.07
N LYS A 36 -8.20 1.32 -20.42
CA LYS A 36 -8.79 1.19 -19.12
C LYS A 36 -7.85 1.96 -18.21
N THR A 37 -8.07 3.27 -18.14
CA THR A 37 -7.34 4.20 -17.32
C THR A 37 -7.34 3.56 -15.95
N MET A 38 -6.17 3.13 -15.48
CA MET A 38 -6.03 2.66 -14.11
C MET A 38 -6.59 3.78 -13.25
N ASP A 39 -7.77 3.56 -12.68
CA ASP A 39 -8.41 4.49 -11.76
C ASP A 39 -7.34 4.90 -10.75
N ALA A 40 -7.08 6.20 -10.64
CA ALA A 40 -6.00 6.71 -9.81
C ALA A 40 -6.12 6.13 -8.39
N LEU A 41 -5.11 5.37 -7.98
CA LEU A 41 -5.10 4.74 -6.66
C LEU A 41 -4.78 5.82 -5.60
N PHE A 42 -5.81 6.31 -4.92
CA PHE A 42 -5.66 7.28 -3.84
C PHE A 42 -5.14 6.61 -2.56
N LEU A 43 -3.82 6.60 -2.39
CA LEU A 43 -3.18 6.14 -1.16
C LEU A 43 -3.07 7.29 -0.15
N PRO A 44 -3.51 7.12 1.10
CA PRO A 44 -3.25 8.11 2.14
C PRO A 44 -1.75 8.12 2.46
N VAL A 45 -1.03 9.11 1.93
CA VAL A 45 0.43 9.28 2.11
C VAL A 45 0.82 10.08 3.35
N GLY A 46 -0.15 10.51 4.14
CA GLY A 46 0.05 11.38 5.28
C GLY A 46 -0.16 10.71 6.64
N THR A 47 -0.25 11.58 7.65
CA THR A 47 -0.64 11.20 9.00
C THR A 47 -2.15 11.10 9.12
N MET A 48 -2.63 10.01 9.69
CA MET A 48 -4.04 9.79 10.02
C MET A 48 -4.21 9.53 11.52
N THR A 49 -5.45 9.61 12.00
CA THR A 49 -5.76 9.32 13.40
C THR A 49 -6.60 8.06 13.49
N LEU A 50 -6.13 7.08 14.25
CA LEU A 50 -6.85 5.84 14.52
C LEU A 50 -7.73 6.04 15.75
N TYR A 51 -9.04 5.89 15.54
CA TYR A 51 -10.05 6.00 16.60
C TYR A 51 -10.56 4.62 17.00
N THR A 52 -11.03 4.52 18.24
CA THR A 52 -11.87 3.40 18.65
C THR A 52 -13.18 3.42 17.85
N PRO A 53 -13.65 2.26 17.33
CA PRO A 53 -14.92 2.17 16.62
C PRO A 53 -16.09 2.68 17.47
N PRO A 54 -17.13 3.30 16.87
CA PRO A 54 -18.22 3.94 17.61
C PRO A 54 -18.94 3.04 18.60
N HIS A 55 -19.08 1.75 18.28
CA HIS A 55 -19.76 0.75 19.12
C HIS A 55 -18.88 0.20 20.25
N ILE A 56 -17.59 0.54 20.29
CA ILE A 56 -16.66 0.15 21.35
C ILE A 56 -16.36 1.37 22.24
N LYS A 57 -16.61 1.24 23.55
CA LYS A 57 -16.30 2.31 24.52
C LYS A 57 -14.80 2.66 24.48
N ARG A 58 -14.49 3.89 24.09
CA ARG A 58 -13.13 4.45 24.09
C ARG A 58 -12.55 4.48 25.52
N GLN A 59 -11.37 3.91 25.71
CA GLN A 59 -10.65 3.89 27.00
C GLN A 59 -9.32 4.66 26.97
N ARG A 60 -8.82 4.97 25.77
CA ARG A 60 -7.54 5.63 25.53
C ARG A 60 -7.71 6.70 24.47
N SER A 61 -6.78 7.64 24.46
CA SER A 61 -6.69 8.70 23.44
C SER A 61 -6.52 8.09 22.05
N PRO A 62 -7.00 8.76 20.99
CA PRO A 62 -6.74 8.32 19.61
C PRO A 62 -5.24 8.22 19.32
N VAL A 63 -4.86 7.32 18.40
CA VAL A 63 -3.46 7.12 18.00
C VAL A 63 -3.18 7.92 16.76
N ILE A 64 -2.12 8.72 16.77
CA ILE A 64 -1.59 9.37 15.56
C ILE A 64 -0.76 8.36 14.81
N PHE A 65 -1.11 8.11 13.55
CA PHE A 65 -0.51 7.10 12.68
C PHE A 65 0.07 7.75 11.42
N PRO A 66 1.39 7.99 11.37
CA PRO A 66 2.07 8.46 10.16
C PRO A 66 2.24 7.28 9.19
N HIS A 67 1.40 7.22 8.16
CA HIS A 67 1.43 6.10 7.22
C HIS A 67 2.72 6.07 6.38
N SER A 68 3.27 7.25 6.08
CA SER A 68 4.55 7.45 5.40
C SER A 68 5.72 6.71 6.06
N ASP A 69 5.72 6.62 7.39
CA ASP A 69 6.80 5.98 8.15
C ASP A 69 6.82 4.46 7.99
N HIS A 70 5.78 3.89 7.37
CA HIS A 70 5.59 2.45 7.19
C HIS A 70 5.72 2.01 5.73
N PHE A 71 6.13 2.90 4.81
CA PHE A 71 6.24 2.59 3.38
C PHE A 71 7.36 1.63 3.00
N ILE A 72 8.24 1.31 3.96
CA ILE A 72 9.21 0.22 3.80
C ILE A 72 8.56 -1.16 3.85
N TYR A 73 7.30 -1.26 4.29
CA TYR A 73 6.53 -2.49 4.36
C TYR A 73 5.54 -2.57 3.19
N THR A 74 5.29 -3.78 2.71
CA THR A 74 4.24 -4.01 1.71
C THR A 74 2.86 -3.70 2.30
N CYS A 75 1.93 -3.18 1.48
CA CYS A 75 0.58 -2.83 1.96
C CYS A 75 -0.12 -3.99 2.68
N ASN A 76 0.07 -5.22 2.18
CA ASN A 76 -0.52 -6.44 2.74
C ASN A 76 0.14 -6.91 4.04
N THR A 77 1.23 -6.28 4.48
CA THR A 77 1.76 -6.51 5.83
C THR A 77 0.74 -6.07 6.89
N CYS A 78 0.02 -4.97 6.66
CA CYS A 78 -1.02 -4.49 7.56
C CYS A 78 -2.43 -4.80 7.01
N HIS A 79 -2.65 -4.53 5.72
CA HIS A 79 -3.92 -4.84 5.04
C HIS A 79 -3.88 -6.28 4.49
N HIS A 80 -3.76 -7.24 5.40
CA HIS A 80 -3.51 -8.65 5.06
C HIS A 80 -4.63 -9.35 4.27
N GLU A 81 -5.83 -8.75 4.19
CA GLU A 81 -6.95 -9.22 3.38
C GLU A 81 -7.14 -8.40 2.09
N TRP A 82 -6.27 -7.43 1.80
CA TRP A 82 -6.42 -6.58 0.62
C TRP A 82 -5.99 -7.31 -0.65
N ASP A 83 -6.88 -7.31 -1.63
CA ASP A 83 -6.69 -7.92 -2.95
C ASP A 83 -5.89 -7.03 -3.93
N MET A 84 -5.40 -5.87 -3.46
CA MET A 84 -4.68 -4.87 -4.25
C MET A 84 -5.51 -4.24 -5.39
N MET A 85 -6.82 -4.52 -5.46
CA MET A 85 -7.71 -4.06 -6.52
C MET A 85 -8.89 -3.28 -5.95
N SER A 86 -9.50 -3.78 -4.88
CA SER A 86 -10.65 -3.17 -4.23
C SER A 86 -10.26 -2.00 -3.32
N PRO A 87 -11.20 -1.14 -2.92
CA PRO A 87 -10.94 -0.14 -1.89
C PRO A 87 -10.49 -0.79 -0.57
N VAL A 88 -9.43 -0.23 0.03
CA VAL A 88 -8.88 -0.71 1.29
C VAL A 88 -9.91 -0.60 2.42
N LYS A 89 -10.18 -1.72 3.09
CA LYS A 89 -11.10 -1.78 4.25
C LYS A 89 -10.38 -1.43 5.55
N GLY A 90 -11.10 -0.79 6.47
CA GLY A 90 -10.63 -0.57 7.84
C GLY A 90 -10.64 -1.85 8.67
N CYS A 91 -9.74 -1.94 9.65
CA CYS A 91 -9.56 -3.16 10.46
C CYS A 91 -10.83 -3.57 11.22
N SER A 92 -11.63 -2.60 11.64
CA SER A 92 -12.87 -2.80 12.40
C SER A 92 -14.14 -2.78 11.54
N THR A 93 -14.01 -3.02 10.23
CA THR A 93 -15.18 -3.25 9.36
C THR A 93 -16.01 -4.41 9.90
N SER A 94 -17.33 -4.38 9.69
CA SER A 94 -18.21 -5.45 10.17
C SER A 94 -17.75 -6.82 9.68
N GLY A 95 -17.62 -7.78 10.59
CA GLY A 95 -17.09 -9.13 10.31
C GLY A 95 -15.56 -9.24 10.30
N CYS A 96 -14.83 -8.17 10.62
CA CYS A 96 -13.37 -8.15 10.74
C CYS A 96 -12.94 -8.13 12.23
N HIS A 97 -12.15 -7.13 12.65
CA HIS A 97 -11.75 -6.91 14.04
C HIS A 97 -12.71 -5.93 14.74
N ASP A 98 -14.01 -6.17 14.60
CA ASP A 98 -15.09 -5.32 15.10
C ASP A 98 -15.58 -5.72 16.50
N GLN A 99 -15.10 -6.83 17.06
CA GLN A 99 -15.53 -7.32 18.35
C GLN A 99 -14.79 -6.64 19.51
N LYS A 100 -15.54 -6.33 20.58
CA LYS A 100 -14.98 -5.94 21.88
C LYS A 100 -14.51 -7.17 22.63
N ARG A 101 -13.41 -7.05 23.38
CA ARG A 101 -12.91 -8.12 24.28
C ARG A 101 -14.05 -8.69 25.14
N PRO A 102 -14.24 -10.03 25.20
CA PRO A 102 -15.13 -10.62 26.19
C PRO A 102 -14.56 -10.38 27.59
N ASN A 103 -15.42 -10.01 28.54
CA ASN A 103 -15.08 -9.75 29.93
C ASN A 103 -14.38 -10.98 30.56
N SER A 104 -13.20 -10.79 31.14
CA SER A 104 -12.40 -11.89 31.74
C SER A 104 -13.00 -12.53 33.00
N LYS A 105 -14.24 -12.19 33.37
CA LYS A 105 -14.98 -12.78 34.49
C LYS A 105 -15.99 -13.85 34.04
N THR A 106 -16.20 -14.00 32.74
CA THR A 106 -17.01 -15.07 32.20
C THR A 106 -16.04 -16.11 31.68
N THR A 107 -16.04 -17.29 32.29
CA THR A 107 -15.43 -18.49 31.68
C THR A 107 -15.93 -18.52 30.25
N LEU A 108 -15.01 -18.30 29.31
CA LEU A 108 -15.34 -18.26 27.91
C LEU A 108 -15.93 -19.64 27.57
N PRO A 109 -17.17 -19.76 27.07
CA PRO A 109 -17.55 -20.99 26.39
C PRO A 109 -16.50 -21.28 25.31
N GLU A 110 -16.33 -22.53 24.89
CA GLU A 110 -15.36 -22.92 23.84
C GLU A 110 -15.43 -21.99 22.60
N SER A 111 -16.60 -21.41 22.34
CA SER A 111 -16.93 -20.41 21.31
C SER A 111 -16.42 -18.96 21.55
N ALA A 112 -15.83 -18.68 22.71
CA ALA A 112 -15.24 -17.40 23.07
C ALA A 112 -13.70 -17.49 23.23
N LYS A 113 -13.11 -18.66 22.92
CA LYS A 113 -11.83 -18.72 22.18
C LYS A 113 -12.00 -17.89 20.90
N PRO A 114 -10.96 -17.22 20.36
CA PRO A 114 -11.09 -16.33 19.20
C PRO A 114 -11.95 -17.04 18.15
N TRP A 115 -13.18 -16.55 17.95
CA TRP A 115 -14.10 -17.09 16.97
C TRP A 115 -14.31 -16.06 15.86
N PRO A 116 -14.01 -16.41 14.60
CA PRO A 116 -13.40 -17.68 14.20
C PRO A 116 -11.94 -17.78 14.69
N PRO A 117 -11.41 -19.00 14.89
CA PRO A 117 -9.99 -19.21 15.16
C PRO A 117 -9.17 -18.41 14.14
N GLY A 118 -8.29 -17.54 14.64
CA GLY A 118 -7.48 -16.67 13.79
C GLY A 118 -7.99 -15.25 13.57
N LYS A 119 -9.13 -14.81 14.14
CA LYS A 119 -9.53 -13.39 14.12
C LYS A 119 -9.46 -12.72 15.50
N PRO A 120 -8.38 -12.00 15.83
CA PRO A 120 -8.25 -11.29 17.10
C PRO A 120 -9.31 -10.19 17.26
N TYR A 121 -9.76 -9.93 18.50
CA TYR A 121 -10.63 -8.80 18.83
C TYR A 121 -9.92 -7.46 18.57
N PHE A 122 -10.68 -6.36 18.44
CA PHE A 122 -10.18 -5.03 18.06
C PHE A 122 -8.85 -4.65 18.72
N ASN A 123 -8.78 -4.61 20.04
CA ASN A 123 -7.55 -4.22 20.75
C ASN A 123 -6.37 -5.19 20.50
N HIS A 124 -6.63 -6.48 20.35
CA HIS A 124 -5.56 -7.45 20.11
C HIS A 124 -5.00 -7.29 18.71
N ALA A 125 -5.85 -7.16 17.69
CA ALA A 125 -5.43 -6.97 16.31
C ALA A 125 -4.48 -5.77 16.14
N PHE A 126 -4.85 -4.62 16.71
CA PHE A 126 -4.00 -3.42 16.63
C PHE A 126 -2.71 -3.58 17.45
N HIS A 127 -2.79 -4.11 18.68
CA HIS A 127 -1.58 -4.23 19.51
C HIS A 127 -0.62 -5.31 19.00
N GLU A 128 -1.11 -6.41 18.46
CA GLU A 128 -0.27 -7.46 17.88
C GLU A 128 0.52 -6.92 16.68
N THR A 129 -0.18 -6.27 15.72
CA THR A 129 0.47 -5.70 14.54
C THR A 129 1.43 -4.56 14.88
N CYS A 130 0.98 -3.56 15.63
CA CYS A 130 1.80 -2.36 15.90
C CYS A 130 2.92 -2.65 16.91
N ILE A 131 2.56 -3.18 18.09
CA ILE A 131 3.53 -3.34 19.18
C ILE A 131 4.41 -4.57 18.94
N GLY A 132 3.90 -5.62 18.27
CA GLY A 132 4.68 -6.81 17.93
C GLY A 132 5.88 -6.46 17.07
N CYS A 133 5.66 -5.76 15.96
CA CYS A 133 6.73 -5.31 15.07
C CYS A 133 7.71 -4.37 15.78
N HIS A 134 7.22 -3.31 16.45
CA HIS A 134 8.09 -2.36 17.13
C HIS A 134 8.95 -3.00 18.22
N ARG A 135 8.40 -3.95 18.99
CA ARG A 135 9.17 -4.67 20.02
C ARG A 135 10.26 -5.54 19.42
N ALA A 136 9.98 -6.20 18.29
CA ALA A 136 10.98 -7.00 17.58
C ALA A 136 12.15 -6.12 17.11
N MET A 137 11.86 -4.97 16.50
CA MET A 137 12.87 -4.00 16.05
C MET A 137 13.69 -3.43 17.22
N ILE A 138 13.04 -3.09 18.33
CA ILE A 138 13.72 -2.63 19.56
C ILE A 138 14.64 -3.72 20.11
N ALA A 139 14.20 -4.98 20.12
CA ALA A 139 15.02 -6.11 20.58
C ALA A 139 16.23 -6.34 19.66
N GLU A 140 16.04 -6.26 18.34
CA GLU A 140 17.12 -6.36 17.36
C GLU A 140 18.15 -5.24 17.54
N LYS A 141 17.69 -3.99 17.68
CA LYS A 141 18.57 -2.84 17.94
C LYS A 141 19.40 -3.02 19.20
N LYS A 142 18.78 -3.44 20.31
CA LYS A 142 19.50 -3.74 21.56
C LYS A 142 20.50 -4.88 21.39
N ALA A 143 20.18 -5.90 20.61
CA ALA A 143 21.10 -7.00 20.33
C ALA A 143 22.28 -6.56 19.45
N TYR A 144 22.06 -5.65 18.51
CA TYR A 144 23.10 -5.02 17.70
C TYR A 144 24.04 -4.18 18.57
N GLU A 145 23.50 -3.30 19.41
CA GLU A 145 24.27 -2.43 20.32
C GLU A 145 25.17 -3.24 21.27
N LYS A 146 24.68 -4.37 21.79
CA LYS A 146 25.49 -5.29 22.62
C LYS A 146 26.64 -5.94 21.85
N LYS A 147 26.47 -6.16 20.55
CA LYS A 147 27.46 -6.75 19.65
C LYS A 147 28.36 -5.68 19.03
N TRP A 148 28.18 -4.40 19.32
CA TRP A 148 28.97 -3.30 18.73
C TRP A 148 30.48 -3.45 18.98
N PHE A 149 30.88 -4.04 20.10
CA PHE A 149 32.28 -4.38 20.38
C PHE A 149 32.82 -5.57 19.57
N SER A 150 31.94 -6.33 18.91
CA SER A 150 32.27 -7.46 18.03
C SER A 150 32.13 -7.01 16.58
N PHE A 151 33.20 -6.43 16.04
CA PHE A 151 33.37 -6.03 14.62
C PHE A 151 32.54 -6.90 13.64
N LYS A 152 31.38 -6.40 13.22
CA LYS A 152 30.63 -6.97 12.09
C LYS A 152 30.11 -5.86 11.18
N LYS A 153 30.41 -6.03 9.89
CA LYS A 153 30.13 -5.16 8.74
C LYS A 153 28.63 -4.90 8.45
N ASN A 154 27.72 -5.19 9.36
CA ASN A 154 26.30 -5.02 9.10
C ASN A 154 25.85 -3.60 9.47
N PRO A 155 25.03 -2.95 8.64
CA PRO A 155 24.46 -1.65 8.98
C PRO A 155 23.63 -1.76 10.26
N ALA A 156 23.63 -0.69 11.05
CA ALA A 156 22.82 -0.61 12.25
C ALA A 156 21.33 -0.71 11.89
N PRO A 157 20.50 -1.39 12.72
CA PRO A 157 19.04 -1.36 12.55
C PRO A 157 18.52 0.08 12.53
N GLY A 158 17.54 0.34 11.67
CA GLY A 158 16.94 1.66 11.47
C GLY A 158 16.15 2.19 12.68
N PRO A 159 15.50 3.36 12.54
CA PRO A 159 14.57 3.86 13.55
C PRO A 159 13.41 2.87 13.78
N THR A 160 12.87 2.88 14.99
CA THR A 160 11.75 2.02 15.42
C THR A 160 10.63 2.86 16.00
N GLY A 161 9.40 2.36 15.89
CA GLY A 161 8.23 3.00 16.48
C GLY A 161 8.05 2.72 17.99
N PRO A 162 6.99 3.31 18.59
CA PRO A 162 6.69 3.20 20.02
C PRO A 162 6.19 1.82 20.45
N ASP A 163 6.57 1.36 21.66
CA ASP A 163 6.15 0.06 22.22
C ASP A 163 5.44 0.16 23.59
N ARG A 164 5.28 1.39 24.11
CA ARG A 164 4.60 1.66 25.39
C ARG A 164 3.27 2.39 25.18
N CYS A 165 2.32 2.12 26.08
CA CYS A 165 0.96 2.64 26.01
C CYS A 165 0.88 4.16 25.77
N ILE A 166 1.63 4.96 26.54
CA ILE A 166 1.55 6.42 26.47
C ILE A 166 2.25 7.01 25.24
N GLN A 167 3.13 6.25 24.60
CA GLN A 167 3.83 6.69 23.39
C GLN A 167 2.92 6.55 22.16
N CYS A 168 2.01 5.57 22.16
CA CYS A 168 0.96 5.44 21.14
C CYS A 168 -0.33 6.20 21.49
N HIS A 169 -0.70 6.21 22.78
CA HIS A 169 -1.89 6.89 23.31
C HIS A 169 -1.46 8.02 24.27
N PRO A 170 -1.20 9.24 23.76
CA PRO A 170 -0.79 10.37 24.59
C PRO A 170 -1.77 10.62 25.74
N LYS A 171 -1.28 11.06 26.90
CA LYS A 171 -2.16 11.50 27.98
C LYS A 171 -2.99 12.68 27.48
N ASN A 172 -4.30 12.59 27.65
CA ASN A 172 -5.20 13.74 27.48
C ASN A 172 -5.01 14.73 28.61
#